data_AF-H2YQT7-F1
#
_entry.id   AF-H2YQT7-F1
#
_cell.length_a   1.000
_cell.length_b   1.000
_cell.length_c   1.000
_cell.angle_alpha   90.00
_cell.angle_beta   90.00
_cell.angle_gamma   90.00
#
_symmetry.space_group_name_H-M   'P 1'
#
loop_
_entity.id
_entity.type
_entity.pdbx_description
1 polymer ?
#
loop_
_entity_poly.entity_id
_entity_poly.type
_entity_poly.pdbx_seq_one_letter_code
_entity_poly.pdbx_strand_id
1 'polypeptide(L)'
;DWSGWNEEGQQAVCFFCDASFDQSDKVYEHMTMAHDFDFVQMRQEMQMSFYQQVKMINYIRRQVHLRNKEGERTADEVATIIIDNLRTSTKWNQPQYYFPTYENDSLLCQLEDKDGLFEPEDTFVIGEDGIDCRAIINHSVLTDLVVGGYFDS
;
A
#
# COMPACT_ATOMS: atom_id res chain seq x y z
N ASP A 1 -10.65 31.48 -17.05
CA ASP A 1 -10.93 30.61 -18.21
C ASP A 1 -10.07 29.38 -18.04
N TRP A 2 -10.67 28.30 -17.54
CA TRP A 2 -9.99 27.05 -17.17
C TRP A 2 -10.15 25.98 -18.27
N SER A 3 -10.52 26.39 -19.48
CA SER A 3 -10.92 25.52 -20.60
C SER A 3 -9.77 24.81 -21.33
N GLY A 4 -8.52 25.02 -20.88
CA GLY A 4 -7.30 24.50 -21.51
C GLY A 4 -6.62 23.34 -20.77
N TRP A 5 -7.18 22.85 -19.66
CA TRP A 5 -6.74 21.57 -19.11
C TRP A 5 -7.33 20.48 -20.00
N ASN A 6 -6.54 20.05 -21.00
CA ASN A 6 -6.76 18.76 -21.60
C ASN A 6 -6.64 17.74 -20.46
N GLU A 7 -7.78 17.28 -19.94
CA GLU A 7 -7.89 15.93 -19.40
C GLU A 7 -7.58 14.97 -20.57
N GLU A 8 -6.33 14.90 -21.00
CA GLU A 8 -5.82 13.72 -21.68
C GLU A 8 -6.06 12.59 -20.67
N GLY A 9 -7.18 11.88 -20.85
CA GLY A 9 -7.82 11.07 -19.82
C GLY A 9 -6.79 10.22 -19.11
N GLN A 10 -6.52 10.53 -17.84
CA GLN A 10 -5.48 9.87 -17.06
C GLN A 10 -5.80 8.37 -17.01
N GLN A 11 -4.99 7.56 -17.69
CA GLN A 11 -5.23 6.12 -17.79
C GLN A 11 -4.74 5.42 -16.53
N ALA A 12 -5.55 4.49 -16.03
CA ALA A 12 -5.15 3.57 -14.97
C ALA A 12 -4.22 2.50 -15.55
N VAL A 13 -3.05 2.35 -14.95
CA VAL A 13 -2.00 1.42 -15.41
C VAL A 13 -2.10 0.09 -14.64
N CYS A 14 -1.85 -1.02 -15.34
CA CYS A 14 -1.69 -2.34 -14.76
C CYS A 14 -0.63 -2.36 -13.66
N PHE A 15 -0.78 -3.30 -12.72
CA PHE A 15 0.13 -3.40 -11.59
C PHE A 15 1.49 -3.96 -12.00
N PHE A 16 1.53 -4.80 -13.04
CA PHE A 16 2.69 -5.63 -13.38
C PHE A 16 3.29 -5.33 -14.77
N CYS A 17 2.57 -4.60 -15.63
CA CYS A 17 3.03 -4.28 -16.98
C CYS A 17 2.58 -2.88 -17.43
N ASP A 18 2.98 -2.48 -18.64
CA ASP A 18 2.72 -1.14 -19.20
C ASP A 18 1.30 -0.98 -19.80
N ALA A 19 0.42 -1.98 -19.68
CA ALA A 19 -0.95 -1.87 -20.18
C ALA A 19 -1.74 -0.82 -19.39
N SER A 20 -2.47 0.05 -20.09
CA SER A 20 -3.23 1.15 -19.51
C SER A 20 -4.66 1.19 -20.05
N PHE A 21 -5.58 1.62 -19.19
CA PHE A 21 -7.02 1.60 -19.45
C PHE A 21 -7.68 2.87 -18.92
N ASP A 22 -8.83 3.23 -19.49
CA ASP A 22 -9.64 4.37 -19.08
C ASP A 22 -10.37 4.16 -17.73
N GLN A 23 -10.57 2.90 -17.33
CA GLN A 23 -11.30 2.54 -16.11
C GLN A 23 -10.54 1.47 -15.30
N SER A 24 -10.54 1.61 -13.98
CA SER A 24 -9.93 0.66 -13.04
C SER A 24 -10.48 -0.77 -13.19
N ASP A 25 -11.77 -0.94 -13.45
CA ASP A 25 -12.38 -2.27 -13.69
C ASP A 25 -11.72 -3.02 -14.84
N LYS A 26 -11.35 -2.33 -15.93
CA LYS A 26 -10.66 -2.95 -17.07
C LYS A 26 -9.22 -3.34 -16.72
N VAL A 27 -8.59 -2.62 -15.79
CA VAL A 27 -7.28 -3.01 -15.24
C VAL A 27 -7.42 -4.32 -14.46
N TYR A 28 -8.47 -4.46 -13.65
CA TYR A 28 -8.73 -5.68 -12.87
C TYR A 28 -9.01 -6.89 -13.76
N GLU A 29 -9.83 -6.72 -14.81
CA GLU A 29 -10.06 -7.76 -15.84
C GLU A 29 -8.74 -8.16 -16.52
N HIS A 30 -7.94 -7.19 -16.95
CA HIS A 30 -6.65 -7.44 -17.58
C HIS A 30 -5.71 -8.24 -16.67
N MET A 31 -5.60 -7.89 -15.39
CA MET A 31 -4.74 -8.62 -14.45
C MET A 31 -5.18 -10.07 -14.24
N THR A 32 -6.49 -10.32 -14.24
CA THR A 32 -7.04 -11.68 -14.15
C THR A 32 -6.66 -12.50 -15.37
N MET A 33 -6.75 -11.91 -16.58
CA MET A 33 -6.48 -12.62 -17.83
C MET A 33 -4.99 -12.79 -18.15
N ALA A 34 -4.17 -11.78 -17.87
CA ALA A 34 -2.77 -11.72 -18.30
C ALA A 34 -1.78 -12.13 -17.20
N HIS A 35 -2.15 -11.96 -15.92
CA HIS A 35 -1.23 -12.14 -14.79
C HIS A 35 -1.74 -13.11 -13.73
N ASP A 36 -2.86 -13.80 -13.99
CA ASP A 36 -3.52 -14.73 -13.05
C ASP A 36 -3.74 -14.08 -11.66
N PHE A 37 -4.09 -12.80 -11.66
CA PHE A 37 -4.25 -12.00 -10.46
C PHE A 37 -5.64 -11.35 -10.39
N ASP A 38 -6.50 -11.91 -9.55
CA ASP A 38 -7.79 -11.33 -9.22
C ASP A 38 -7.67 -10.43 -7.97
N PHE A 39 -7.50 -9.13 -8.21
CA PHE A 39 -7.43 -8.12 -7.15
C PHE A 39 -8.73 -8.02 -6.35
N VAL A 40 -9.88 -8.14 -7.02
CA VAL A 40 -11.21 -7.97 -6.41
C VAL A 40 -11.48 -9.12 -5.45
N GLN A 41 -11.21 -10.36 -5.87
CA GLN A 41 -11.29 -11.53 -5.01
C GLN A 41 -10.32 -11.42 -3.83
N MET A 42 -9.06 -11.03 -4.07
CA MET A 42 -8.05 -10.93 -3.00
C MET A 42 -8.46 -9.94 -1.90
N ARG A 43 -8.91 -8.73 -2.25
CA ARG A 43 -9.32 -7.73 -1.25
C ARG A 43 -10.54 -8.17 -0.44
N GLN A 44 -11.45 -8.94 -1.05
CA GLN A 44 -12.62 -9.49 -0.37
C GLN A 44 -12.24 -10.64 0.58
N GLU A 45 -11.40 -11.58 0.12
CA GLU A 45 -10.90 -12.70 0.94
C GLU A 45 -10.12 -12.22 2.16
N MET A 46 -9.29 -11.18 1.97
CA MET A 46 -8.49 -10.59 3.02
C MET A 46 -9.25 -9.56 3.88
N GLN A 47 -10.52 -9.28 3.57
CA GLN A 47 -11.33 -8.26 4.24
C GLN A 47 -10.61 -6.91 4.35
N MET A 48 -10.08 -6.42 3.23
CA MET A 48 -9.25 -5.22 3.20
C MET A 48 -10.10 -3.95 3.20
N SER A 49 -9.80 -3.05 4.12
CA SER A 49 -10.28 -1.67 4.04
C SER A 49 -9.73 -0.92 2.82
N PHE A 50 -10.35 0.22 2.51
CA PHE A 50 -9.88 1.13 1.46
C PHE A 50 -8.38 1.44 1.59
N TYR A 51 -7.90 1.78 2.79
CA TYR A 51 -6.49 2.13 2.99
C TYR A 51 -5.55 0.95 2.87
N GLN A 52 -5.97 -0.25 3.30
CA GLN A 52 -5.19 -1.46 3.06
C GLN A 52 -5.07 -1.74 1.55
N GLN A 53 -6.12 -1.48 0.77
CA GLN A 53 -6.08 -1.57 -0.70
C GLN A 53 -5.06 -0.60 -1.28
N VAL A 54 -5.05 0.66 -0.83
CA VAL A 54 -4.05 1.67 -1.24
C VAL A 54 -2.63 1.20 -0.91
N LYS A 55 -2.39 0.71 0.31
CA LYS A 55 -1.06 0.22 0.73
C LYS A 55 -0.59 -0.95 -0.13
N MET A 56 -1.49 -1.89 -0.42
CA MET A 56 -1.16 -3.04 -1.27
C MET A 56 -0.77 -2.61 -2.68
N ILE A 57 -1.54 -1.71 -3.31
CA ILE A 57 -1.24 -1.19 -4.65
C ILE A 57 0.14 -0.52 -4.66
N ASN A 58 0.42 0.34 -3.68
CA ASN A 58 1.72 1.00 -3.55
C ASN A 58 2.87 0.01 -3.30
N TYR A 59 2.64 -1.01 -2.47
CA TYR A 59 3.62 -2.07 -2.26
C TYR A 59 3.95 -2.78 -3.58
N ILE A 60 2.93 -3.20 -4.35
CA ILE A 60 3.12 -3.92 -5.61
C ILE A 60 3.93 -3.06 -6.59
N ARG A 61 3.53 -1.80 -6.81
CA ARG A 61 4.24 -0.86 -7.68
C ARG A 61 5.70 -0.68 -7.28
N ARG A 62 5.96 -0.56 -5.97
CA ARG A 62 7.33 -0.46 -5.46
C ARG A 62 8.13 -1.74 -5.74
N GLN A 63 7.54 -2.91 -5.54
CA GLN A 63 8.22 -4.19 -5.80
C GLN A 63 8.52 -4.37 -7.30
N VAL A 64 7.57 -4.03 -8.17
CA VAL A 64 7.78 -4.07 -9.63
C VAL A 64 8.91 -3.14 -10.03
N HIS A 65 8.87 -1.87 -9.57
CA HIS A 65 9.93 -0.89 -9.86
C HIS A 65 11.32 -1.35 -9.40
N LEU A 66 11.43 -1.89 -8.18
CA LEU A 66 12.70 -2.38 -7.65
C LEU A 66 13.22 -3.57 -8.45
N ARG A 67 12.35 -4.52 -8.79
CA ARG A 67 12.75 -5.72 -9.55
C ARG A 67 13.13 -5.42 -10.99
N ASN A 68 12.43 -4.48 -11.64
CA ASN A 68 12.78 -4.01 -12.98
C ASN A 68 14.16 -3.33 -12.99
N LYS A 69 14.54 -2.64 -11.90
CA LYS A 69 15.89 -2.09 -11.74
C LYS A 69 16.97 -3.15 -11.51
N GLU A 70 16.62 -4.29 -10.92
CA GLU A 70 17.55 -5.37 -10.58
C GLU A 70 17.88 -6.33 -11.73
N GLY A 71 17.12 -6.34 -12.84
CA GLY A 71 17.47 -7.08 -14.06
C GLY A 71 16.30 -7.78 -14.77
N GLU A 72 16.65 -8.51 -15.85
CA GLU A 72 15.78 -9.20 -16.83
C GLU A 72 14.88 -10.29 -16.23
N ARG A 73 13.90 -9.91 -15.42
CA ARG A 73 12.74 -10.76 -15.13
C ARG A 73 11.59 -10.34 -16.02
N THR A 74 10.84 -11.31 -16.50
CA THR A 74 9.59 -11.05 -17.21
C THR A 74 8.54 -10.49 -16.24
N ALA A 75 7.54 -9.78 -16.78
CA ALA A 75 6.42 -9.26 -15.98
C ALA A 75 5.72 -10.39 -15.20
N ASP A 76 5.61 -11.58 -15.79
CA ASP A 76 4.92 -12.73 -15.18
C ASP A 76 5.71 -13.35 -14.01
N GLU A 77 7.04 -13.43 -14.13
CA GLU A 77 7.90 -13.87 -13.03
C GLU A 77 7.84 -12.88 -11.86
N VAL A 78 7.84 -11.57 -12.17
CA VAL A 78 7.69 -10.52 -11.16
C VAL A 78 6.32 -10.60 -10.48
N ALA A 79 5.25 -10.76 -11.25
CA ALA A 79 3.89 -10.91 -10.74
C ALA A 79 3.79 -12.11 -9.79
N THR A 80 4.27 -13.29 -10.22
CA THR A 80 4.23 -14.52 -9.41
C THR A 80 4.90 -14.33 -8.05
N ILE A 81 6.10 -13.74 -8.03
CA ILE A 81 6.84 -13.49 -6.77
C ILE A 81 6.09 -12.50 -5.88
N ILE A 82 5.54 -11.43 -6.44
CA ILE A 82 4.81 -10.43 -5.66
C ILE A 82 3.53 -11.01 -5.08
N ILE A 83 2.75 -11.75 -5.87
CA ILE A 83 1.50 -12.39 -5.45
C ILE A 83 1.75 -13.36 -4.30
N ASP A 84 2.82 -14.17 -4.36
CA ASP A 84 3.20 -15.06 -3.26
C ASP A 84 3.53 -14.26 -1.98
N ASN A 85 4.27 -13.15 -2.10
CA ASN A 85 4.59 -12.28 -0.96
C ASN A 85 3.34 -11.62 -0.35
N LEU A 86 2.33 -11.26 -1.16
CA LEU A 86 1.07 -10.70 -0.65
C LEU A 86 0.32 -11.70 0.25
N ARG A 87 0.38 -13.00 -0.08
CA ARG A 87 -0.31 -14.07 0.67
C ARG A 87 0.47 -14.55 1.88
N THR A 88 1.79 -14.51 1.83
CA THR A 88 2.66 -15.11 2.87
C THR A 88 3.25 -14.08 3.84
N SER A 89 3.10 -12.78 3.57
CA SER A 89 3.73 -11.71 4.34
C SER A 89 2.79 -10.54 4.62
N THR A 90 3.03 -9.84 5.74
CA THR A 90 2.36 -8.58 6.10
C THR A 90 3.19 -7.34 5.74
N LYS A 91 4.32 -7.52 5.04
CA LYS A 91 5.23 -6.42 4.65
C LYS A 91 4.58 -5.38 3.74
N TRP A 92 3.49 -5.72 3.05
CA TRP A 92 2.72 -4.80 2.23
C TRP A 92 1.83 -3.87 3.06
N ASN A 93 1.38 -4.30 4.24
CA ASN A 93 0.52 -3.51 5.12
C ASN A 93 1.35 -2.73 6.15
N GLN A 94 2.10 -1.75 5.68
CA GLN A 94 2.97 -0.91 6.51
C GLN A 94 2.73 0.57 6.24
N PRO A 95 2.91 1.48 7.23
CA PRO A 95 2.59 2.91 7.08
C PRO A 95 3.31 3.61 5.91
N GLN A 96 4.52 3.19 5.55
CA GLN A 96 5.26 3.79 4.42
C GLN A 96 4.53 3.66 3.07
N TYR A 97 3.54 2.77 2.95
CA TYR A 97 2.75 2.58 1.72
C TYR A 97 1.47 3.43 1.69
N TYR A 98 1.24 4.30 2.68
CA TYR A 98 0.24 5.36 2.55
C TYR A 98 0.62 6.37 1.47
N PHE A 99 1.91 6.56 1.24
CA PHE A 99 2.40 7.48 0.21
C PHE A 99 2.37 6.78 -1.16
N PRO A 100 1.76 7.42 -2.18
CA PRO A 100 1.78 6.90 -3.55
C PRO A 100 3.20 6.62 -4.04
N THR A 101 3.38 5.46 -4.67
CA THR A 101 4.69 5.12 -5.28
C THR A 101 4.95 5.93 -6.55
N TYR A 102 3.90 6.25 -7.30
CA TYR A 102 3.97 7.07 -8.49
C TYR A 102 3.21 8.39 -8.28
N GLU A 103 3.73 9.47 -8.85
CA GLU A 103 3.02 10.74 -8.92
C GLU A 103 1.81 10.61 -9.86
N ASN A 104 0.68 11.24 -9.50
CA ASN A 104 -0.55 11.27 -10.31
C ASN A 104 -1.08 9.88 -10.67
N ASP A 105 -1.13 9.00 -9.69
CA ASP A 105 -1.61 7.63 -9.82
C ASP A 105 -3.12 7.56 -10.12
N SER A 106 -3.48 7.53 -11.41
CA SER A 106 -4.88 7.51 -11.86
C SER A 106 -5.67 6.32 -11.31
N LEU A 107 -5.04 5.16 -11.17
CA LEU A 107 -5.72 3.98 -10.61
C LEU A 107 -6.14 4.22 -9.15
N LEU A 108 -5.26 4.81 -8.34
CA LEU A 108 -5.61 5.15 -6.95
C LEU A 108 -6.72 6.20 -6.88
N CYS A 109 -6.79 7.13 -7.84
CA CYS A 109 -7.87 8.10 -7.95
C CYS A 109 -9.22 7.45 -8.32
N GLN A 110 -9.20 6.32 -9.02
CA GLN A 110 -10.38 5.57 -9.45
C GLN A 110 -10.73 4.42 -8.50
N LEU A 111 -10.04 4.30 -7.36
CA LEU A 111 -10.28 3.23 -6.40
C LEU A 111 -11.59 3.50 -5.64
N GLU A 112 -12.50 2.53 -5.68
CA GLU A 112 -13.80 2.66 -5.03
C GLU A 112 -13.83 1.96 -3.67
N ASP A 113 -14.34 2.66 -2.65
CA ASP A 113 -14.62 2.10 -1.32
C ASP A 113 -15.97 1.37 -1.34
N LYS A 114 -15.99 0.17 -1.92
CA LYS A 114 -17.23 -0.64 -2.06
C LYS A 114 -17.51 -1.52 -0.85
N ASP A 115 -16.51 -1.78 -0.01
CA ASP A 115 -16.57 -2.84 0.98
C ASP A 115 -16.91 -2.31 2.40
N GLY A 116 -16.82 -0.99 2.64
CA GLY A 116 -17.28 -0.36 3.89
C GLY A 116 -16.60 -0.89 5.15
N LEU A 117 -15.42 -1.52 4.99
CA LEU A 117 -14.66 -2.13 6.06
C LEU A 117 -13.92 -1.01 6.81
N PHE A 118 -14.44 -0.67 7.99
CA PHE A 118 -13.86 0.29 8.90
C PHE A 118 -12.56 -0.28 9.49
N GLU A 119 -11.42 0.36 9.25
CA GLU A 119 -10.23 0.12 10.07
C GLU A 119 -10.46 0.85 11.41
N PRO A 120 -10.27 0.18 12.56
CA PRO A 120 -9.89 0.94 13.75
C PRO A 120 -8.57 1.65 13.43
N GLU A 121 -8.52 2.97 13.58
CA GLU A 121 -7.34 3.82 13.35
C GLU A 121 -6.22 3.49 14.35
N ASP A 122 -5.59 2.33 14.28
CA ASP A 122 -4.47 1.95 15.15
C ASP A 122 -3.11 2.47 14.62
N THR A 123 -3.12 3.52 13.79
CA THR A 123 -1.87 4.16 13.35
C THR A 123 -1.82 5.62 13.78
N PHE A 124 -1.31 5.85 14.99
CA PHE A 124 -0.85 7.17 15.40
C PHE A 124 0.35 7.55 14.52
N VAL A 125 0.15 8.48 13.58
CA VAL A 125 1.24 9.08 12.80
C VAL A 125 1.86 10.17 13.67
N ILE A 126 3.01 9.86 14.29
CA ILE A 126 3.78 10.85 15.05
C ILE A 126 4.80 11.46 14.09
N GLY A 127 4.68 12.76 13.80
CA GLY A 127 5.62 13.45 12.91
C GLY A 127 7.03 13.50 13.51
N GLU A 128 8.07 13.25 12.71
CA GLU A 128 9.46 13.29 13.16
C GLU A 128 9.89 14.67 13.70
N ASP A 129 9.23 15.74 13.25
CA ASP A 129 9.68 17.13 13.48
C ASP A 129 9.46 17.69 14.89
N GLY A 130 8.97 16.88 15.85
CA GLY A 130 8.63 17.38 17.18
C GLY A 130 8.85 16.42 18.35
N ILE A 131 9.43 15.24 18.12
CA ILE A 131 9.53 14.22 19.16
C ILE A 131 10.96 14.19 19.72
N ASP A 132 11.17 14.80 20.89
CA ASP A 132 12.32 14.41 21.71
C ASP A 132 12.02 13.06 22.36
N CYS A 133 12.41 11.98 21.68
CA CYS A 133 12.27 10.61 22.18
C CYS A 133 12.88 10.45 23.59
N ARG A 134 13.88 11.27 23.94
CA ARG A 134 14.54 11.27 25.25
C ARG A 134 13.65 11.87 26.34
N ALA A 135 12.91 12.93 26.02
CA ALA A 135 11.93 13.52 26.93
C ALA A 135 10.77 12.55 27.22
N ILE A 136 10.29 11.82 26.22
CA ILE A 136 9.22 10.83 26.38
C ILE A 136 9.66 9.68 27.30
N ILE A 137 10.88 9.17 27.12
CA ILE A 137 11.42 8.10 27.98
C ILE A 137 11.58 8.60 29.44
N ASN A 138 12.03 9.83 29.63
CA ASN A 138 12.23 10.40 30.96
C ASN A 138 10.94 10.71 31.71
N HIS A 139 9.82 10.90 31.01
CA HIS A 139 8.51 11.19 31.61
C HIS A 139 7.53 10.01 31.52
N SER A 140 7.99 8.84 31.06
CA SER A 140 7.15 7.66 30.96
C SER A 140 6.95 6.99 32.32
N VAL A 141 5.68 6.73 32.67
CA VAL A 141 5.29 5.93 33.85
C VAL A 141 5.90 4.52 33.82
N LEU A 142 6.24 3.99 32.64
CA LEU A 142 6.94 2.71 32.53
C LEU A 142 8.36 2.76 33.11
N THR A 143 9.02 3.91 33.03
CA THR A 143 10.36 4.12 33.61
C THR A 143 10.27 4.09 35.14
N ASP A 144 9.22 4.69 35.72
CA ASP A 144 8.96 4.67 37.15
C ASP A 144 8.62 3.26 37.66
N LEU A 145 7.95 2.43 36.84
CA LEU A 145 7.65 1.03 37.18
C LEU A 145 8.89 0.13 37.16
N VAL A 146 9.85 0.40 36.27
CA VAL A 146 11.13 -0.33 36.20
C VAL A 146 12.07 0.09 37.32
N VAL A 147 12.04 1.37 37.74
CA VAL A 147 12.89 1.90 38.82
C VAL A 147 12.28 1.66 40.21
N GLY A 148 10.95 1.67 40.33
CA GLY A 148 10.20 1.47 41.57
C GLY A 148 9.88 0.00 41.90
N GLY A 149 10.10 -0.92 40.96
CA GLY A 149 9.97 -2.36 41.16
C GLY A 149 11.13 -2.93 41.99
N TYR A 150 11.07 -2.73 43.31
CA TYR A 150 11.76 -3.61 44.25
C TYR A 150 11.30 -5.05 43.95
N PHE A 151 12.20 -5.86 43.40
CA PHE A 151 12.10 -7.31 43.51
C PHE A 151 12.36 -7.63 45.00
N ASP A 152 11.32 -7.52 45.81
CA ASP A 152 11.32 -8.22 47.10
C ASP A 152 11.32 -9.72 46.80
N SER A 153 12.35 -10.36 47.37
CA SER A 153 12.77 -11.75 47.29
C SER A 153 11.68 -12.80 47.51
#